data_AF-A0A822D2L9-F1
#
_entry.id   AF-A0A822D2L9-F1
#
_cell.length_a   1.000
_cell.length_b   1.000
_cell.length_c   1.000
_cell.angle_alpha   90.00
_cell.angle_beta   90.00
_cell.angle_gamma   90.00
#
_symmetry.space_group_name_H-M   'P 1'
#
loop_
_entity.id
_entity.type
_entity.pdbx_description
1 polymer ?
#
loop_
_entity_poly.entity_id
_entity_poly.type
_entity_poly.pdbx_seq_one_letter_code
_entity_poly.pdbx_strand_id
1 'polypeptide(L)'
;SFAMQDFAFIADHGEVADVLQCNNQASSATSRGHQFPAAFLARVSGLDKHGQNSNKPLPYTHLDIAGSAGDLPHNPTGRPIPALCQMFLADRVF
;
A
#
# COMPACT_ATOMS: atom_id res chain seq x y z
N SER A 1 -1.34 8.63 -5.31
CA SER A 1 -1.29 7.84 -6.56
C SER A 1 0.02 7.08 -6.59
N PHE A 2 0.02 5.83 -7.09
CA PHE A 2 1.26 5.10 -7.32
C PHE A 2 2.02 5.75 -8.48
N ALA A 3 3.32 6.03 -8.29
CA ALA A 3 4.15 6.53 -9.37
C ALA A 3 4.70 5.35 -10.18
N MET A 4 4.97 5.56 -11.47
CA MET A 4 5.59 4.53 -12.30
C MET A 4 6.93 4.02 -11.74
N GLN A 5 7.66 4.90 -11.03
CA GLN A 5 8.91 4.58 -10.36
C GLN A 5 8.74 3.52 -9.26
N ASP A 6 7.58 3.44 -8.60
CA ASP A 6 7.31 2.43 -7.58
C ASP A 6 7.11 1.04 -8.21
N PHE A 7 6.52 0.99 -9.40
CA PHE A 7 6.35 -0.24 -10.19
C PHE A 7 7.65 -0.70 -10.85
N ALA A 8 8.52 0.23 -11.26
CA ALA A 8 9.83 -0.11 -11.80
C ALA A 8 10.72 -0.80 -10.76
N PHE A 9 10.55 -0.46 -9.48
CA PHE A 9 11.32 -1.06 -8.39
C PHE A 9 10.91 -2.52 -8.11
N ILE A 10 9.63 -2.87 -8.25
CA ILE A 10 9.14 -4.26 -8.09
C ILE A 10 9.32 -5.11 -9.35
N ALA A 11 9.68 -4.53 -10.49
CA ALA A 11 9.88 -5.28 -11.72
C ALA A 11 11.11 -6.19 -11.56
N ASP A 12 11.00 -7.46 -11.92
CA ASP A 12 12.19 -8.31 -11.93
C ASP A 12 13.20 -7.80 -12.97
N HIS A 13 14.47 -7.97 -12.64
CA HIS A 13 15.60 -7.68 -13.51
C HIS A 13 16.36 -8.97 -13.87
N GLY A 14 15.87 -10.14 -13.46
CA GLY A 14 16.35 -11.48 -13.82
C GLY A 14 15.36 -12.28 -14.68
N GLU A 15 15.66 -13.57 -14.89
CA GLU A 15 14.83 -14.51 -15.68
C GLU A 15 13.90 -15.40 -14.83
N VAL A 16 13.94 -15.27 -13.50
CA VAL A 16 13.37 -16.26 -12.56
C VAL A 16 12.16 -15.78 -11.80
N ALA A 17 11.88 -14.48 -11.77
CA ALA A 17 10.68 -13.93 -11.14
C ALA A 17 9.98 -12.93 -12.06
N ASP A 18 8.68 -12.72 -11.87
CA ASP A 18 7.94 -11.68 -12.59
C ASP A 18 7.85 -10.37 -11.78
N VAL A 19 7.91 -10.49 -10.44
CA VAL A 19 7.73 -9.39 -9.50
C VAL A 19 8.54 -9.66 -8.23
N LEU A 20 9.29 -8.66 -7.75
CA LEU A 20 10.05 -8.73 -6.51
C LEU A 20 9.21 -8.22 -5.33
N GLN A 21 9.16 -8.99 -4.24
CA GLN A 21 8.39 -8.69 -3.03
C GLN A 21 9.12 -7.82 -2.01
N CYS A 22 10.45 -7.76 -2.10
CA CYS A 22 11.33 -6.95 -1.25
C CYS A 22 12.66 -6.72 -1.96
N ASN A 23 13.35 -5.64 -1.60
CA ASN A 23 14.78 -5.54 -1.85
C ASN A 23 15.54 -6.16 -0.66
N ASN A 24 16.80 -6.56 -0.90
CA ASN A 24 17.71 -7.04 0.14
C ASN A 24 18.47 -5.90 0.85
N GLN A 25 18.06 -4.65 0.67
CA GLN A 25 18.68 -3.48 1.31
C GLN A 25 17.88 -3.04 2.54
N ALA A 26 18.54 -2.34 3.47
CA ALA A 26 17.87 -1.77 4.64
C ALA A 26 16.83 -0.72 4.19
N SER A 27 15.67 -0.70 4.86
CA SER A 27 14.56 0.25 4.58
C SER A 27 15.03 1.71 4.51
N SER A 28 16.00 2.09 5.36
CA SER A 28 16.63 3.42 5.41
C SER A 28 17.52 3.78 4.21
N ALA A 29 17.98 2.80 3.42
CA ALA A 29 18.81 3.00 2.24
C ALA A 29 17.98 3.06 0.93
N THR A 30 16.67 2.84 1.02
CA THR A 30 15.79 2.78 -0.14
C THR A 30 14.96 4.06 -0.22
N SER A 31 15.22 4.89 -1.24
CA SER A 31 14.39 6.07 -1.50
C SER A 31 12.95 5.58 -1.74
N ARG A 32 11.98 6.11 -0.97
CA ARG A 32 10.55 5.70 -0.99
C ARG A 32 10.27 4.25 -0.54
N GLY A 33 11.11 3.67 0.32
CA GLY A 33 10.99 2.27 0.79
C GLY A 33 9.60 1.81 1.27
N HIS A 34 8.79 2.69 1.85
CA HIS A 34 7.43 2.36 2.32
C HIS A 34 6.38 2.30 1.19
N GLN A 35 6.69 2.80 0.01
CA GLN A 35 5.73 2.87 -1.10
C GLN A 35 5.80 1.63 -2.00
N PHE A 36 6.96 0.98 -2.01
CA PHE A 36 7.19 -0.26 -2.74
C PHE A 36 6.27 -1.43 -2.32
N PRO A 37 6.02 -1.71 -1.02
CA PRO A 37 5.10 -2.78 -0.62
C PRO A 37 3.69 -2.56 -1.16
N ALA A 38 3.23 -1.31 -1.17
CA ALA A 38 1.94 -0.96 -1.73
C ALA A 38 1.90 -1.14 -3.26
N ALA A 39 3.00 -0.85 -3.97
CA ALA A 39 3.12 -1.12 -5.40
C ALA A 39 3.15 -2.62 -5.72
N PHE A 40 3.85 -3.44 -4.91
CA PHE A 40 3.85 -4.89 -5.02
C PHE A 40 2.43 -5.44 -4.92
N LEU A 41 1.70 -5.07 -3.85
CA LEU A 41 0.31 -5.47 -3.65
C LEU A 41 -0.59 -5.03 -4.81
N ALA A 42 -0.42 -3.80 -5.32
CA ALA A 42 -1.19 -3.31 -6.46
C ALA A 42 -0.91 -4.12 -7.74
N ARG A 43 0.34 -4.55 -7.97
CA ARG A 43 0.71 -5.34 -9.14
C ARG A 43 0.19 -6.77 -9.09
N VAL A 44 0.37 -7.47 -7.96
CA VAL A 44 -0.06 -8.88 -7.83
C VAL A 44 -1.57 -9.03 -7.79
N SER A 45 -2.29 -8.01 -7.33
CA SER A 45 -3.76 -7.97 -7.36
C SER A 45 -4.34 -7.47 -8.68
N GLY A 46 -3.51 -7.00 -9.61
CA GLY A 46 -3.93 -6.41 -10.89
C GLY A 46 -4.53 -5.01 -10.80
N LEU A 47 -4.48 -4.36 -9.63
CA LEU A 47 -4.95 -2.99 -9.41
C LEU A 47 -4.17 -1.95 -10.23
N ASP A 48 -2.95 -2.28 -10.65
CA ASP A 48 -2.16 -1.48 -11.58
C ASP A 48 -2.89 -1.20 -12.91
N LYS A 49 -3.80 -2.10 -13.33
CA LYS A 49 -4.63 -1.95 -14.54
C LYS A 49 -5.85 -1.06 -14.33
N HIS A 50 -6.14 -0.66 -13.10
CA HIS A 50 -7.36 0.05 -12.68
C HIS A 50 -7.09 1.48 -12.19
N GLY A 51 -5.96 2.08 -12.58
CA GLY A 51 -5.62 3.46 -12.25
C GLY A 51 -6.64 4.48 -12.81
N GLN A 52 -6.49 5.75 -12.39
CA GLN A 52 -7.43 6.84 -12.72
C GLN A 52 -7.68 7.01 -14.23
N ASN A 53 -6.67 6.74 -15.06
CA ASN A 53 -6.75 6.87 -16.52
C ASN A 53 -7.04 5.53 -17.24
N SER A 54 -7.43 4.48 -16.52
CA SER A 54 -7.75 3.19 -17.12
C SER A 54 -9.16 3.16 -17.72
N ASN A 55 -9.43 2.19 -18.60
CA ASN A 55 -10.76 1.98 -19.16
C ASN A 55 -11.81 1.57 -18.10
N LYS A 56 -11.36 1.07 -16.95
CA LYS A 56 -12.21 0.61 -15.84
C LYS A 56 -11.57 1.03 -14.51
N PRO A 57 -11.59 2.32 -14.15
CA PRO A 57 -10.93 2.80 -12.94
C PRO A 57 -11.61 2.21 -11.68
N LEU A 58 -10.82 1.82 -10.69
CA LEU A 58 -11.31 1.29 -9.42
C LEU A 58 -10.84 2.19 -8.25
N PRO A 59 -11.75 2.74 -7.44
CA PRO A 59 -11.37 3.42 -6.21
C PRO A 59 -10.75 2.42 -5.23
N TYR A 60 -9.46 2.59 -4.95
CA TYR A 60 -8.69 1.75 -4.04
C TYR A 60 -7.77 2.62 -3.17
N THR A 61 -7.60 2.23 -1.92
CA THR A 61 -6.64 2.85 -1.00
C THR A 61 -6.03 1.79 -0.11
N HIS A 62 -4.70 1.76 -0.05
CA HIS A 62 -3.94 0.97 0.92
C HIS A 62 -3.64 1.84 2.15
N LEU A 63 -3.80 1.27 3.34
CA LEU A 63 -3.47 1.92 4.60
C LEU A 63 -2.34 1.13 5.27
N ASP A 64 -1.13 1.71 5.29
CA ASP A 64 -0.02 1.18 6.10
C ASP A 64 -0.23 1.62 7.55
N ILE A 65 -0.57 0.66 8.42
CA ILE A 65 -0.88 0.92 9.83
C ILE A 65 0.27 0.57 10.77
N ALA A 66 1.43 0.13 10.27
CA ALA A 66 2.51 -0.41 11.09
C ALA A 66 2.91 0.54 12.24
N GLY A 67 3.09 1.83 11.95
CA GLY A 67 3.43 2.83 12.97
C GLY A 67 2.26 3.29 13.83
N SER A 68 1.02 3.03 13.43
CA SER A 68 -0.17 3.50 14.15
C SER A 68 -0.83 2.43 15.00
N ALA A 69 -0.61 1.14 14.69
CA ALA A 69 -1.22 0.00 15.36
C ALA A 69 -0.80 -0.15 16.83
N GLY A 70 0.36 0.42 17.20
CA GLY A 70 0.97 0.30 18.52
C GLY A 70 2.09 -0.74 18.54
N ASP A 71 2.85 -0.76 19.63
CA ASP A 71 4.01 -1.63 19.80
C ASP A 71 3.78 -2.69 20.86
N LEU A 72 4.28 -3.90 20.62
CA LEU A 72 4.30 -4.96 21.63
C LEU A 72 5.20 -4.56 22.82
N PRO A 73 4.85 -4.93 24.07
CA PRO A 73 3.71 -5.76 24.48
C PRO A 73 2.42 -4.97 24.77
N HIS A 74 2.36 -3.68 24.43
CA HIS A 74 1.21 -2.86 24.75
C HIS A 74 -0.02 -3.24 23.93
N ASN A 75 -1.20 -2.90 24.45
CA ASN A 75 -2.44 -3.14 23.74
C ASN A 75 -2.47 -2.34 22.42
N PRO A 76 -3.06 -2.90 21.34
CA PRO A 76 -3.24 -2.18 20.10
C PRO A 76 -4.02 -0.87 20.27
N THR A 77 -3.69 0.13 19.47
CA THR A 77 -4.31 1.47 19.56
C THR A 77 -5.72 1.55 18.96
N GLY A 78 -6.11 0.55 18.15
CA GLY A 78 -7.36 0.56 17.39
C GLY A 78 -7.38 1.54 16.21
N ARG A 79 -6.27 2.18 15.86
CA ARG A 79 -6.21 3.05 14.67
C ARG A 79 -6.09 2.21 13.39
N PRO A 80 -6.80 2.57 12.29
CA PRO A 80 -7.57 3.80 12.07
C PRO A 80 -9.10 3.64 12.25
N ILE A 81 -9.59 2.75 13.11
CA ILE A 81 -11.04 2.46 13.25
C ILE A 81 -11.87 3.74 13.45
N PRO A 82 -11.55 4.67 14.39
CA PRO A 82 -12.36 5.87 14.58
C PRO A 82 -12.41 6.78 13.34
N ALA A 83 -11.32 6.86 12.59
CA ALA A 83 -11.25 7.68 11.38
C ALA A 83 -12.11 7.08 10.26
N LEU A 84 -12.10 5.76 10.09
CA LEU A 84 -12.95 5.07 9.12
C LEU A 84 -14.43 5.14 9.52
N CYS A 85 -14.76 5.03 10.81
CA CYS A 85 -16.12 5.24 11.30
C CYS A 85 -16.62 6.65 10.99
N GLN A 86 -15.81 7.68 11.25
CA GLN A 86 -16.17 9.05 10.89
C GLN A 86 -16.41 9.19 9.38
N MET A 87 -15.53 8.62 8.55
CA MET A 87 -15.61 8.74 7.10
C MET A 87 -16.86 8.06 6.51
N PHE A 88 -17.27 6.91 7.04
CA PHE A 88 -18.34 6.09 6.42
C PHE A 88 -19.68 6.12 7.15
N LEU A 89 -19.69 6.50 8.43
CA LEU A 89 -20.87 6.42 9.28
C LEU A 89 -21.37 7.78 9.78
N ALA A 90 -20.56 8.84 9.77
CA ALA A 90 -20.96 10.13 10.35
C ALA A 90 -22.25 10.70 9.74
N ASP A 91 -22.40 10.60 8.41
CA ASP A 91 -23.60 11.08 7.69
C ASP A 91 -24.75 10.06 7.67
N ARG A 92 -24.60 8.90 8.33
CA ARG A 92 -25.63 7.84 8.38
C ARG A 92 -26.32 7.72 9.72
N VAL A 93 -25.81 8.39 10.74
CA VAL A 93 -26.28 8.28 12.13
C VAL A 93 -26.97 9.57 12.59
N PHE A 94 -26.99 10.62 11.76
CA PHE A 94 -27.70 11.89 12.00
C PHE A 94 -28.59 12.25 10.81
#